data_AF-A0A421CS83-F1
#
_entry.id   AF-A0A421CS83-F1
#
_cell.length_a   1.000
_cell.length_b   1.000
_cell.length_c   1.000
_cell.angle_alpha   90.00
_cell.angle_beta   90.00
_cell.angle_gamma   90.00
#
_symmetry.space_group_name_H-M   'P 1'
#
loop_
_entity.id
_entity.type
_entity.pdbx_description
1 polymer ?
#
loop_
_entity_poly.entity_id
_entity_poly.type
_entity_poly.pdbx_seq_one_letter_code
_entity_poly.pdbx_strand_id
1 'polypeptide(L)'
;MLFVVVRVDQISLKNKNKMSFMHKLKNNIQSKIPQNLIFKVNNNRIYLIPQQNKGITVKDIDILKKIFGIHSSSIAEKTELNIDSIKNKVYEVAKKSLESNNYSTFKINVNRANKSLPLQQSKICWNNR
;
A
#
# COMPACT_ATOMS: atom_id res chain seq x y z
N MET A 1 3.09 -10.80 5.48
CA MET A 1 2.49 -9.85 6.45
C MET A 1 1.69 -8.78 5.71
N LEU A 2 0.45 -8.53 6.13
CA LEU A 2 -0.44 -7.51 5.53
C LEU A 2 -0.23 -6.14 6.20
N PHE A 3 -0.26 -5.08 5.41
CA PHE A 3 -0.20 -3.69 5.87
C PHE A 3 -1.01 -2.80 4.93
N VAL A 4 -1.33 -1.57 5.33
CA VAL A 4 -1.99 -0.59 4.45
C VAL A 4 -1.01 0.52 4.08
N VAL A 5 -1.05 0.90 2.81
CA VAL A 5 -0.34 2.07 2.27
C VAL A 5 -1.34 3.15 1.94
N VAL A 6 -1.28 4.25 2.67
CA VAL A 6 -2.00 5.49 2.40
C VAL A 6 -1.13 6.37 1.51
N ARG A 7 -1.70 6.86 0.41
CA ARG A 7 -1.04 7.73 -0.58
C ARG A 7 -1.67 9.11 -0.55
N VAL A 8 -0.82 10.12 -0.62
CA VAL A 8 -1.20 11.52 -0.74
C VAL A 8 -0.63 12.05 -2.05
N ASP A 9 -1.50 12.20 -3.04
CA ASP A 9 -1.12 12.73 -4.34
C ASP A 9 -1.38 14.24 -4.37
N GLN A 10 -0.43 14.98 -4.95
CA GLN A 10 -0.42 16.45 -5.02
C GLN A 10 -0.55 17.14 -3.66
N ILE A 11 0.60 17.30 -3.00
CA ILE A 11 0.73 18.30 -1.96
C ILE A 11 1.11 19.60 -2.68
N SER A 12 0.14 20.44 -3.03
CA SER A 12 0.39 21.81 -3.55
C SER A 12 1.09 22.73 -2.55
N LEU A 13 1.53 22.18 -1.41
CA LEU A 13 2.19 22.92 -0.34
C LEU A 13 3.68 23.06 -0.67
N LYS A 14 4.15 24.31 -0.72
CA LYS A 14 5.59 24.65 -0.74
C LYS A 14 6.34 23.78 0.29
N ASN A 15 7.47 23.18 -0.11
CA ASN A 15 8.19 22.10 0.58
C ASN A 15 8.20 22.12 2.13
N LYS A 16 8.29 23.29 2.78
CA LYS A 16 8.27 23.41 4.26
C LYS A 16 6.97 22.92 4.91
N ASN A 17 5.82 23.05 4.25
CA ASN A 17 4.50 22.70 4.81
C ASN A 17 4.13 21.23 4.61
N LYS A 18 4.87 20.51 3.76
CA LYS A 18 4.60 19.11 3.40
C LYS A 18 4.74 18.16 4.58
N MET A 19 5.85 18.23 5.31
CA MET A 19 6.06 17.34 6.46
C MET A 19 5.06 17.62 7.58
N SER A 20 4.76 18.89 7.85
CA SER A 20 3.74 19.27 8.83
C SER A 20 2.37 18.69 8.45
N PHE A 21 1.98 18.78 7.18
CA PHE A 21 0.75 18.16 6.68
C PHE A 21 0.76 16.64 6.87
N MET A 22 1.84 15.95 6.48
CA MET A 22 1.93 14.49 6.63
C MET A 22 1.86 14.04 8.08
N HIS A 23 2.46 14.79 9.02
CA HIS A 23 2.37 14.51 10.45
C HIS A 23 0.96 14.75 10.99
N LYS A 24 0.30 15.84 10.60
CA LYS A 24 -1.11 16.09 10.97
C LYS A 24 -2.02 15.00 10.44
N LEU A 25 -1.85 14.60 9.18
CA LEU A 25 -2.62 13.51 8.58
C LEU A 25 -2.38 12.18 9.31
N LYS A 26 -1.12 11.85 9.62
CA LYS A 26 -0.79 10.69 10.46
C LYS A 26 -1.56 10.72 11.79
N ASN A 27 -1.54 11.85 12.49
CA ASN A 27 -2.21 11.99 13.79
C ASN A 27 -3.73 11.82 13.66
N ASN A 28 -4.33 12.38 12.60
CA ASN A 28 -5.77 12.21 12.31
C ASN A 28 -6.15 10.77 11.99
N ILE A 29 -5.26 10.01 11.35
CA ILE A 29 -5.48 8.58 11.10
C ILE A 29 -5.36 7.83 12.43
N GLN A 30 -4.31 8.11 13.21
CA GLN A 30 -4.03 7.44 14.48
C GLN A 30 -5.13 7.67 15.53
N SER A 31 -5.84 8.81 15.48
CA SER A 31 -6.97 9.06 16.38
C SER A 31 -8.25 8.30 16.01
N LYS A 32 -8.36 7.79 14.78
CA LYS A 32 -9.56 7.11 14.26
C LYS A 32 -9.40 5.61 14.11
N ILE A 33 -8.18 5.09 14.14
CA ILE A 33 -7.86 3.66 13.93
C ILE A 33 -7.21 3.13 15.22
N PRO A 34 -7.48 1.87 15.62
CA PRO A 34 -6.98 1.30 16.87
C PRO A 34 -5.45 1.39 17.05
N GLN A 35 -5.03 1.46 18.33
CA GLN A 35 -3.64 1.77 18.74
C GLN A 35 -2.60 0.68 18.43
N ASN A 36 -3.00 -0.50 17.94
CA ASN A 36 -2.11 -1.63 17.69
C ASN A 36 -1.38 -1.57 16.34
N LEU A 37 -1.30 -0.40 15.71
CA LEU A 37 -0.64 -0.16 14.43
C LEU A 37 0.57 0.76 14.60
N ILE A 38 1.68 0.40 13.95
CA ILE A 38 2.81 1.30 13.72
C ILE A 38 2.52 2.13 12.48
N PHE A 39 2.59 3.45 12.65
CA PHE A 39 2.44 4.42 11.56
C PHE A 39 3.81 4.97 11.14
N LYS A 40 4.27 4.61 9.94
CA LYS A 40 5.52 5.14 9.35
C LYS A 40 5.20 6.11 8.21
N VAL A 41 5.74 7.32 8.28
CA VAL A 41 5.67 8.29 7.19
C VAL A 41 6.93 8.16 6.33
N ASN A 42 6.77 8.05 5.01
CA ASN A 42 7.86 8.12 4.06
C ASN A 42 7.42 8.95 2.86
N ASN A 43 7.98 10.15 2.74
CA ASN A 43 7.64 11.14 1.72
C ASN A 43 6.11 11.40 1.66
N ASN A 44 5.42 10.98 0.60
CA ASN A 44 3.97 11.16 0.39
C ASN A 44 3.15 9.93 0.84
N ARG A 45 3.74 9.02 1.60
CA ARG A 45 3.11 7.76 1.97
C ARG A 45 3.09 7.58 3.48
N ILE A 46 1.99 7.03 3.98
CA ILE A 46 1.86 6.60 5.37
C ILE A 46 1.59 5.09 5.36
N TYR A 47 2.44 4.34 6.05
CA TYR A 47 2.35 2.89 6.18
C TYR A 47 1.73 2.56 7.53
N LEU A 48 0.65 1.77 7.51
CA LEU A 48 -0.05 1.26 8.68
C LEU A 48 0.33 -0.21 8.84
N ILE A 49 1.15 -0.52 9.85
CA ILE A 49 1.77 -1.84 10.03
C ILE A 49 1.25 -2.46 11.35
N PRO A 50 0.54 -3.59 11.31
CA PRO A 50 0.10 -4.29 12.52
C PRO A 50 1.26 -4.73 13.41
N GLN A 51 1.14 -4.53 14.74
CA GLN A 51 2.16 -4.98 15.71
C GLN A 51 1.94 -6.39 16.26
N GLN A 52 0.74 -6.94 16.15
CA GLN A 52 0.34 -8.23 16.74
C GLN A 52 -0.57 -9.00 15.76
N ASN A 53 -1.12 -10.15 16.17
CA ASN A 53 -2.08 -10.93 15.37
C ASN A 53 -3.37 -10.17 15.01
N LYS A 54 -3.63 -8.99 15.60
CA LYS A 54 -4.72 -8.12 15.20
C LYS A 54 -4.34 -7.35 13.93
N GLY A 55 -4.80 -7.86 12.79
CA GLY A 55 -4.65 -7.24 11.48
C GLY A 55 -5.55 -6.01 11.26
N ILE A 56 -5.43 -5.42 10.08
CA ILE A 56 -6.28 -4.31 9.63
C ILE A 56 -7.63 -4.87 9.16
N THR A 57 -8.72 -4.28 9.63
CA THR A 57 -10.08 -4.70 9.33
C THR A 57 -10.69 -3.93 8.17
N VAL A 58 -11.80 -4.43 7.62
CA VAL A 58 -12.60 -3.70 6.61
C VAL A 58 -13.07 -2.36 7.16
N LYS A 59 -13.44 -2.29 8.45
CA LYS A 59 -13.86 -1.05 9.11
C LYS A 59 -12.74 -0.01 9.11
N ASP A 60 -11.50 -0.42 9.34
CA ASP A 60 -10.34 0.50 9.30
C ASP A 60 -10.16 1.10 7.91
N ILE A 61 -10.35 0.30 6.86
CA ILE A 61 -10.28 0.75 5.47
C ILE A 61 -11.40 1.75 5.15
N ASP A 62 -12.62 1.50 5.63
CA ASP A 62 -13.74 2.42 5.42
C ASP A 62 -13.58 3.73 6.21
N ILE A 63 -12.91 3.70 7.36
CA ILE A 63 -12.52 4.91 8.10
C ILE A 63 -11.51 5.72 7.28
N LEU A 64 -10.49 5.07 6.68
CA LEU A 64 -9.49 5.75 5.85
C LEU A 64 -10.13 6.49 4.68
N LYS A 65 -11.12 5.90 4.01
CA LYS A 65 -11.85 6.54 2.89
C LYS A 65 -12.52 7.87 3.29
N LYS A 66 -12.85 8.06 4.58
CA LYS A 66 -13.52 9.27 5.10
C LYS A 66 -12.55 10.36 5.57
N ILE A 67 -11.23 10.10 5.56
CA ILE A 67 -10.24 11.07 6.03
C ILE A 67 -9.79 11.96 4.87
N PHE A 68 -10.09 13.25 4.99
CA PHE A 68 -9.62 14.26 4.03
C PHE A 68 -8.09 14.31 3.94
N GLY A 69 -7.60 14.52 2.71
CA GLY A 69 -6.17 14.56 2.42
C GLY A 69 -5.56 13.20 2.06
N ILE A 70 -6.31 12.10 2.20
CA ILE A 70 -5.96 10.80 1.62
C ILE A 70 -6.41 10.80 0.16
N HIS A 71 -5.49 10.52 -0.77
CA HIS A 71 -5.84 10.33 -2.17
C HIS A 71 -6.29 8.89 -2.44
N SER A 72 -5.52 7.92 -1.93
CA SER A 72 -5.89 6.51 -2.03
C SER A 72 -5.26 5.68 -0.90
N SER A 73 -5.85 4.53 -0.62
CA SER A 73 -5.30 3.54 0.31
C SER A 73 -5.32 2.15 -0.34
N SER A 74 -4.27 1.36 -0.14
CA SER A 74 -4.21 -0.03 -0.61
C SER A 74 -3.75 -0.97 0.49
N ILE A 75 -4.36 -2.15 0.54
CA ILE A 75 -3.80 -3.30 1.26
C ILE A 75 -2.56 -3.77 0.48
N ALA A 76 -1.49 -4.06 1.19
CA ALA A 76 -0.24 -4.53 0.64
C ALA A 76 0.28 -5.74 1.42
N GLU A 77 0.90 -6.68 0.71
CA GLU A 77 1.56 -7.84 1.30
C GLU A 77 3.06 -7.72 1.19
N LYS A 78 3.75 -7.87 2.32
CA LYS A 78 5.21 -7.98 2.36
C LYS A 78 5.62 -9.41 2.03
N THR A 79 6.55 -9.52 1.08
CA THR A 79 7.23 -10.76 0.70
C THR A 79 8.75 -10.55 0.74
N GLU A 80 9.50 -11.62 0.54
CA GLU A 80 10.95 -11.58 0.42
C GLU A 80 11.40 -10.92 -0.89
N LEU A 81 12.61 -10.37 -0.89
CA LEU A 81 13.17 -9.67 -2.05
C LEU A 81 13.84 -10.64 -3.03
N ASN A 82 13.10 -11.67 -3.46
CA ASN A 82 13.52 -12.59 -4.52
C ASN A 82 12.36 -12.80 -5.51
N ILE A 83 12.67 -13.18 -6.75
CA ILE A 83 11.66 -13.20 -7.80
C ILE A 83 10.61 -14.28 -7.60
N ASP A 84 10.99 -15.45 -7.08
CA ASP A 84 10.08 -16.57 -6.94
C ASP A 84 9.06 -16.31 -5.84
N SER A 85 9.50 -15.77 -4.70
CA SER A 85 8.64 -15.30 -3.62
C SER A 85 7.71 -14.16 -4.06
N ILE A 86 8.15 -13.29 -4.98
CA ILE A 86 7.28 -12.25 -5.56
C ILE A 86 6.23 -12.87 -6.49
N LYS A 87 6.62 -13.76 -7.40
CA LYS A 87 5.70 -14.41 -8.35
C LYS A 87 4.62 -15.21 -7.62
N ASN A 88 5.02 -16.05 -6.67
CA ASN A 88 4.09 -16.86 -5.89
C ASN A 88 3.09 -15.98 -5.14
N LYS A 89 3.59 -14.92 -4.48
CA LYS A 89 2.73 -13.99 -3.75
C LYS A 89 1.77 -13.23 -4.67
N VAL A 90 2.22 -12.77 -5.84
CA VAL A 90 1.35 -12.10 -6.82
C VAL A 90 0.25 -13.05 -7.32
N TYR A 91 0.61 -14.30 -7.63
CA TYR A 91 -0.35 -15.32 -8.06
C TYR A 91 -1.43 -15.58 -7.00
N GLU A 92 -1.04 -15.78 -5.74
CA GLU A 92 -1.97 -15.95 -4.62
C GLU A 92 -2.97 -14.78 -4.50
N VAL A 93 -2.45 -13.55 -4.53
CA VAL A 93 -3.27 -12.33 -4.39
C VAL A 93 -4.21 -12.15 -5.57
N ALA A 94 -3.73 -12.39 -6.80
CA ALA A 94 -4.52 -12.28 -8.01
C ALA A 94 -5.64 -13.33 -8.03
N LYS A 95 -5.32 -14.60 -7.79
CA LYS A 95 -6.29 -15.70 -7.74
C LYS A 95 -7.41 -15.42 -6.74
N LYS A 96 -7.04 -15.08 -5.50
CA LYS A 96 -8.02 -14.74 -4.45
C LYS A 96 -8.91 -13.56 -4.85
N SER A 97 -8.34 -12.54 -5.49
CA SER A 97 -9.08 -11.35 -5.91
C SER A 97 -10.05 -11.63 -7.07
N LEU A 98 -9.66 -12.46 -8.04
CA LEU A 98 -10.50 -12.85 -9.18
C LEU A 98 -11.69 -13.70 -8.69
N GLU A 99 -11.43 -14.69 -7.83
CA GLU A 99 -12.46 -15.57 -7.25
C GLU A 99 -13.47 -14.80 -6.39
N SER A 100 -13.02 -13.78 -5.64
CA SER A 100 -13.88 -13.05 -4.70
C SER A 100 -14.73 -11.95 -5.33
N ASN A 101 -14.40 -11.47 -6.53
CA ASN A 101 -15.00 -10.26 -7.12
C ASN A 101 -15.55 -10.47 -8.54
N ASN A 102 -15.55 -11.70 -9.05
CA ASN A 102 -16.05 -12.04 -10.39
C ASN A 102 -15.35 -11.24 -11.52
N TYR A 103 -14.07 -10.93 -11.35
CA TYR A 103 -13.25 -10.24 -12.35
C TYR A 103 -12.65 -11.25 -13.33
N SER A 104 -12.55 -10.89 -14.61
CA SER A 104 -12.00 -11.75 -15.66
C SER A 104 -10.57 -11.39 -16.06
N THR A 105 -10.13 -10.16 -15.81
CA THR A 105 -8.83 -9.65 -16.25
C THR A 105 -8.17 -8.83 -15.15
N PHE A 106 -6.84 -8.73 -15.21
CA PHE A 106 -6.07 -7.88 -14.30
C PHE A 106 -4.84 -7.34 -15.04
N LYS A 107 -4.23 -6.30 -14.47
CA LYS A 107 -2.99 -5.70 -14.96
C LYS A 107 -1.97 -5.67 -13.84
N ILE A 108 -0.74 -6.08 -14.14
CA ILE A 108 0.38 -5.94 -13.21
C ILE A 108 1.08 -4.60 -13.47
N ASN A 109 1.30 -3.84 -12.40
CA ASN A 109 2.16 -2.66 -12.44
C ASN A 109 3.27 -2.81 -11.39
N VAL A 110 4.52 -2.57 -11.81
CA VAL A 110 5.71 -2.71 -10.97
C VAL A 110 6.35 -1.34 -10.81
N ASN A 111 6.67 -0.95 -9.58
CA ASN A 111 7.50 0.23 -9.32
C ASN A 111 8.74 -0.20 -8.55
N ARG A 112 9.92 -0.03 -9.17
CA ARG A 112 11.21 -0.44 -8.59
C ARG A 112 11.91 0.73 -7.93
N ALA A 113 11.75 0.86 -6.62
CA ALA A 113 12.58 1.76 -5.82
C ALA A 113 14.03 1.22 -5.70
N ASN A 114 14.19 -0.11 -5.57
CA ASN A 114 15.49 -0.76 -5.54
C ASN A 114 15.89 -1.29 -6.94
N LYS A 115 16.97 -0.72 -7.49
CA LYS A 115 17.51 -1.09 -8.81
C LYS A 115 18.44 -2.32 -8.78
N SER A 116 18.82 -2.83 -7.61
CA SER A 116 19.76 -3.95 -7.48
C SER A 116 19.17 -5.31 -7.89
N LEU A 117 17.84 -5.45 -7.92
CA LEU A 117 17.19 -6.67 -8.41
C LEU A 117 17.54 -6.90 -9.90
N PRO A 118 18.06 -8.08 -10.27
CA PRO A 118 18.56 -8.37 -11.62
C PRO A 118 17.43 -8.70 -12.62
N LEU A 119 16.31 -7.98 -12.57
CA LEU A 119 15.16 -8.21 -13.45
C LEU A 119 14.56 -6.91 -13.97
N GLN A 120 14.71 -6.67 -15.27
CA GLN A 120 14.10 -5.52 -15.92
C GLN A 120 12.58 -5.53 -15.76
N GLN A 121 12.00 -4.36 -15.49
CA GLN A 121 10.57 -4.16 -15.25
C GLN A 121 9.70 -4.69 -16.41
N SER A 122 10.19 -4.58 -17.65
CA SER A 122 9.56 -5.11 -18.86
C SER A 122 9.33 -6.63 -18.83
N LYS A 123 10.23 -7.38 -18.19
CA LYS A 123 10.10 -8.84 -18.04
C LYS A 123 9.08 -9.25 -16.97
N ILE A 124 8.70 -8.33 -16.09
CA ILE A 124 7.72 -8.61 -15.02
C ILE A 124 6.31 -8.18 -15.46
N CYS A 125 6.18 -7.08 -16.20
CA CYS A 125 4.90 -6.56 -16.67
C CYS A 125 4.51 -7.04 -18.09
N TRP A 126 5.03 -8.19 -18.55
CA TRP A 126 4.76 -8.63 -19.92
C TRP A 126 3.26 -8.97 -20.06
N ASN A 127 2.54 -8.11 -20.75
CA ASN A 127 1.14 -8.29 -21.10
C ASN A 127 1.07 -9.27 -22.28
N ASN A 128 0.46 -10.44 -22.08
CA ASN A 128 -0.13 -11.17 -23.20
C ASN A 128 -1.24 -10.27 -23.77
N ARG A 129 -1.01 -9.72 -24.96
CA ARG A 129 -2.11 -9.28 -25.82
C ARG A 129 -2.75 -10.49 -26.46
#